data_AF-A0AAW2CDD2-F1
#
_entry.id   AF-A0AAW2CDD2-F1
#
_cell.length_a   1.000
_cell.length_b   1.000
_cell.length_c   1.000
_cell.angle_alpha   90.00
_cell.angle_beta   90.00
_cell.angle_gamma   90.00
#
_symmetry.space_group_name_H-M   'P 1'
#
loop_
_entity.id
_entity.type
_entity.pdbx_description
1 polymer ?
#
loop_
_entity_poly.entity_id
_entity_poly.type
_entity_poly.pdbx_seq_one_letter_code
_entity_poly.pdbx_strand_id
1 'polypeptide(L)'
;MTQLTTIGLTNVKAADEMDLCDSIHNMKLMRYLRSMVTNAEETLRMDALPSPSTNLQKLALAGKLEKVPQWFHSLQSLTSLSLHWSRLEEDLLPHIAALPHLGRLALTNVYIGK
;
A
#
# COMPACT_ATOMS: atom_id res chain seq x y z
N MET A 1 8.85 -2.88 18.72
CA MET A 1 8.64 -1.55 18.10
C MET A 1 7.14 -1.29 17.84
N THR A 2 6.29 -1.35 18.87
CA THR A 2 4.82 -1.25 18.70
C THR A 2 4.27 0.17 18.72
N GLN A 3 5.08 1.14 19.17
CA GLN A 3 4.69 2.55 19.31
C GLN A 3 4.94 3.38 18.03
N LEU A 4 5.46 2.78 16.96
CA LEU A 4 5.71 3.49 15.71
C LEU A 4 4.39 3.85 15.02
N THR A 5 4.28 5.12 14.64
CA THR A 5 3.12 5.66 13.92
C THR A 5 3.40 5.90 12.44
N THR A 6 4.68 5.94 12.05
CA THR A 6 5.10 6.21 10.67
C THR A 6 6.24 5.29 10.28
N ILE A 7 6.14 4.69 9.10
CA ILE A 7 7.18 3.86 8.50
C ILE A 7 7.36 4.25 7.04
N GLY A 8 8.62 4.43 6.66
CA GLY A 8 9.02 4.63 5.28
C GLY A 8 10.12 3.64 4.92
N LEU A 9 9.85 2.80 3.93
CA LEU A 9 10.76 1.80 3.41
C LEU A 9 11.02 2.07 1.93
N THR A 10 12.27 1.90 1.54
CA THR A 10 12.77 2.07 0.18
C THR A 10 13.67 0.90 -0.16
N ASN A 11 13.80 0.57 -1.45
CA ASN A 11 14.56 -0.61 -1.88
C ASN A 11 14.01 -1.91 -1.27
N VAL A 12 12.68 -1.98 -1.10
CA VAL A 12 12.00 -3.20 -0.66
C VAL A 12 12.07 -4.24 -1.76
N LYS A 13 12.50 -5.46 -1.43
CA LYS A 13 12.57 -6.56 -2.39
C LYS A 13 11.38 -7.49 -2.19
N ALA A 14 10.99 -8.18 -3.26
CA ALA A 14 9.96 -9.20 -3.18
C ALA A 14 10.29 -10.33 -2.19
N ALA A 15 11.57 -10.60 -1.93
CA ALA A 15 12.02 -11.58 -0.94
C ALA A 15 11.73 -11.17 0.51
N ASP A 16 11.58 -9.86 0.77
CA ASP A 16 11.36 -9.32 2.13
C ASP A 16 9.86 -9.33 2.50
N GLU A 17 8.98 -9.77 1.61
CA GLU A 17 7.52 -9.64 1.74
C GLU A 17 7.00 -10.17 3.07
N MET A 18 7.33 -11.41 3.43
CA MET A 18 6.78 -12.07 4.63
C MET A 18 7.20 -11.31 5.90
N ASP A 19 8.51 -11.10 6.08
CA ASP A 19 9.04 -10.42 7.26
C ASP A 19 8.53 -8.98 7.38
N LEU A 20 8.38 -8.30 6.23
CA LEU A 20 7.82 -6.96 6.16
C LEU A 20 6.34 -6.94 6.56
N CYS A 21 5.53 -7.80 5.96
CA CYS A 21 4.10 -7.87 6.22
C CYS A 21 3.81 -8.25 7.67
N ASP A 22 4.56 -9.20 8.24
CA ASP A 22 4.48 -9.59 9.65
C ASP A 22 4.85 -8.42 10.58
N SER A 23 5.91 -7.67 10.24
CA SER A 23 6.31 -6.49 10.99
C SER A 23 5.21 -5.42 10.98
N ILE A 24 4.67 -5.09 9.80
CA ILE A 24 3.58 -4.12 9.62
C ILE A 24 2.33 -4.56 10.39
N HIS A 25 1.98 -5.84 10.32
CA HIS A 25 0.80 -6.37 11.00
C HIS A 25 0.85 -6.14 12.52
N ASN A 26 2.03 -6.25 13.12
CA ASN A 26 2.23 -6.07 14.56
C ASN A 26 2.21 -4.59 15.02
N MET A 27 2.23 -3.63 14.09
CA MET A 27 2.30 -2.19 14.40
C MET A 27 0.90 -1.56 14.43
N LYS A 28 0.16 -1.82 15.52
CA LYS A 28 -1.25 -1.44 15.66
C LYS A 28 -1.50 0.07 15.72
N LEU A 29 -0.49 0.89 16.04
CA LEU A 29 -0.60 2.36 16.12
C LEU A 29 -0.18 3.08 14.83
N MET A 30 0.12 2.33 13.76
CA MET A 30 0.57 2.89 12.49
C MET A 30 -0.49 3.79 11.85
N ARG A 31 -0.07 4.98 11.43
CA ARG A 31 -0.89 5.98 10.73
C ARG A 31 -0.37 6.29 9.33
N TYR A 32 0.92 6.09 9.08
CA TYR A 32 1.51 6.30 7.77
C TYR A 32 2.44 5.14 7.38
N LEU A 33 2.13 4.53 6.25
CA LEU A 33 2.97 3.53 5.59
C LEU A 33 3.43 4.08 4.23
N ARG A 34 4.74 4.10 4.01
CA ARG A 34 5.35 4.27 2.70
C ARG A 34 6.23 3.07 2.39
N SER A 35 5.99 2.42 1.26
CA SER A 35 6.81 1.30 0.77
C SER A 35 7.15 1.52 -0.71
N MET A 36 8.42 1.34 -1.05
CA MET A 36 8.95 1.64 -2.38
C MET A 36 10.02 0.61 -2.77
N VAL A 37 9.87 0.04 -3.96
CA VAL A 37 10.92 -0.76 -4.64
C VAL A 37 11.97 0.13 -5.27
N THR A 38 13.06 -0.44 -5.78
CA THR A 38 14.16 0.36 -6.35
C THR A 38 13.87 0.85 -7.76
N ASN A 39 13.19 0.05 -8.58
CA ASN A 39 12.88 0.40 -9.96
C ASN A 39 11.40 0.13 -10.30
N ALA A 40 10.87 0.82 -11.31
CA ALA A 40 9.47 0.70 -11.71
C ALA A 40 9.10 -0.67 -12.33
N GLU A 41 10.08 -1.54 -12.60
CA GLU A 41 9.88 -2.89 -13.12
C GLU A 41 9.75 -3.93 -11.99
N GLU A 42 10.25 -3.62 -10.80
CA GLU A 42 10.22 -4.49 -9.63
C GLU A 42 8.80 -4.56 -9.05
N THR A 43 8.42 -5.78 -8.69
CA THR A 43 7.16 -6.04 -8.02
C THR A 43 7.26 -5.70 -6.54
N LEU A 44 6.36 -4.82 -6.09
CA LEU A 44 6.10 -4.58 -4.68
C LEU A 44 5.06 -5.58 -4.20
N ARG A 45 5.49 -6.62 -3.49
CA ARG A 45 4.56 -7.60 -2.94
C ARG A 45 4.06 -7.18 -1.55
N MET A 46 2.74 -7.20 -1.40
CA MET A 46 2.03 -6.77 -0.20
C MET A 46 0.85 -7.72 0.09
N ASP A 47 0.85 -8.92 -0.50
CA ASP A 47 -0.26 -9.86 -0.43
C ASP A 47 -0.21 -10.70 0.84
N ALA A 48 0.99 -10.91 1.40
CA ALA A 48 1.15 -11.57 2.69
C ALA A 48 0.59 -10.77 3.88
N LEU A 49 0.33 -9.47 3.73
CA LEU A 49 -0.25 -8.63 4.78
C LEU A 49 -1.74 -8.95 4.94
N PRO A 50 -2.20 -9.50 6.08
CA PRO A 50 -3.62 -9.82 6.24
C PRO A 50 -4.49 -8.56 6.33
N SER A 51 -4.01 -7.59 7.11
CA SER A 51 -4.56 -6.24 7.19
C SER A 51 -3.54 -5.29 7.85
N PRO A 52 -3.46 -4.03 7.41
CA PRO A 52 -2.73 -2.99 8.12
C PRO A 52 -3.49 -2.52 9.37
N SER A 53 -2.91 -1.60 10.12
CA SER A 53 -3.61 -0.95 11.23
C SER A 53 -4.90 -0.28 10.77
N THR A 54 -5.98 -0.43 11.54
CA THR A 54 -7.26 0.27 11.32
C THR A 54 -7.14 1.79 11.43
N ASN A 55 -6.06 2.29 12.03
CA ASN A 55 -5.75 3.70 12.18
C ASN A 55 -4.89 4.25 11.02
N LEU A 56 -4.65 3.47 9.96
CA LEU A 56 -3.83 3.91 8.84
C LEU A 56 -4.52 5.07 8.11
N GLN A 57 -3.90 6.24 8.14
CA GLN A 57 -4.41 7.49 7.56
C GLN A 57 -3.77 7.81 6.21
N LYS A 58 -2.52 7.39 6.00
CA LYS A 58 -1.75 7.66 4.80
C LYS A 58 -1.10 6.38 4.29
N LEU A 59 -1.21 6.14 2.99
CA LEU A 59 -0.62 5.01 2.31
C LEU A 59 0.08 5.49 1.04
N ALA A 60 1.36 5.16 0.90
CA ALA A 60 2.14 5.41 -0.29
C ALA A 60 2.83 4.11 -0.75
N LEU A 61 2.46 3.62 -1.92
CA LEU A 61 3.08 2.45 -2.54
C LEU A 61 3.72 2.85 -3.87
N ALA A 62 4.98 2.45 -4.07
CA ALA A 62 5.70 2.69 -5.31
C ALA A 62 6.36 1.39 -5.80
N GLY A 63 6.00 0.96 -7.01
CA GLY A 63 6.42 -0.31 -7.60
C GLY A 63 5.26 -1.07 -8.22
N LYS A 64 5.55 -2.07 -9.06
CA LYS A 64 4.54 -2.87 -9.74
C LYS A 64 3.72 -3.66 -8.71
N LEU A 65 2.40 -3.54 -8.78
CA LEU A 65 1.45 -4.35 -8.01
C LEU A 65 0.84 -5.36 -8.99
N GLU A 66 0.93 -6.66 -8.69
CA GLU A 66 0.32 -7.70 -9.55
C GLU A 66 -1.21 -7.60 -9.53
N LYS A 67 -1.75 -7.17 -8.39
CA LYS A 67 -3.17 -6.91 -8.13
C LYS A 67 -3.31 -5.87 -7.03
N VAL A 68 -4.50 -5.33 -6.85
CA VAL A 68 -4.91 -4.53 -5.71
C VAL A 68 -4.88 -5.44 -4.47
N PRO A 69 -4.08 -5.09 -3.45
CA PRO A 69 -4.01 -5.89 -2.25
C PRO A 69 -5.37 -6.00 -1.57
N GLN A 70 -5.74 -7.22 -1.14
CA GLN A 70 -7.09 -7.52 -0.61
C GLN A 70 -7.46 -6.60 0.56
N TRP A 71 -6.50 -6.25 1.40
CA TRP A 71 -6.71 -5.39 2.55
C TRP A 71 -7.07 -3.92 2.22
N PHE A 72 -7.10 -3.49 0.95
CA PHE A 72 -7.55 -2.13 0.58
C PHE A 72 -8.94 -1.79 1.14
N HIS A 73 -9.87 -2.74 1.14
CA HIS A 73 -11.21 -2.53 1.69
C HIS A 73 -11.21 -2.30 3.22
N SER A 74 -10.14 -2.66 3.92
CA SER A 74 -10.02 -2.48 5.38
C SER A 74 -9.57 -1.07 5.80
N LEU A 75 -9.18 -0.24 4.84
CA LEU A 75 -8.58 1.10 5.03
C LEU A 75 -9.61 2.19 5.37
N GLN A 76 -10.45 1.94 6.37
CA GLN A 76 -11.58 2.81 6.73
C GLN A 76 -11.14 4.21 7.20
N SER A 77 -9.95 4.35 7.79
CA SER A 77 -9.42 5.64 8.26
C SER A 77 -8.55 6.37 7.23
N LEU A 78 -8.42 5.85 6.00
CA LEU A 78 -7.48 6.37 5.02
C LEU A 78 -7.94 7.72 4.45
N THR A 79 -7.08 8.73 4.58
CA THR A 79 -7.33 10.09 4.10
C THR A 79 -6.47 10.45 2.90
N SER A 80 -5.34 9.76 2.71
CA SER A 80 -4.40 10.00 1.61
C SER A 80 -3.89 8.69 1.03
N LEU A 81 -4.12 8.49 -0.26
CA LEU A 81 -3.59 7.38 -1.05
C LEU A 81 -2.63 7.92 -2.12
N SER A 82 -1.45 7.31 -2.24
CA SER A 82 -0.49 7.60 -3.29
C SER A 82 0.02 6.30 -3.89
N LEU A 83 -0.21 6.10 -5.18
CA LEU A 83 0.25 4.94 -5.93
C LEU A 83 1.11 5.39 -7.10
N HIS A 84 2.31 4.82 -7.19
CA HIS A 84 3.29 5.14 -8.23
C HIS A 84 3.78 3.86 -8.89
N TRP A 85 3.78 3.84 -10.23
CA TRP A 85 4.30 2.72 -11.03
C TRP A 85 3.63 1.37 -10.72
N SER A 86 2.38 1.39 -10.28
CA SER A 86 1.66 0.17 -9.88
C SER A 86 1.37 -0.79 -11.02
N ARG A 87 1.28 -0.29 -12.27
CA ARG A 87 1.05 -1.11 -13.47
C ARG A 87 -0.06 -2.16 -13.32
N LEU A 88 -1.13 -1.79 -12.64
CA LEU A 88 -2.29 -2.65 -12.42
C LEU A 88 -2.98 -2.91 -13.76
N GLU A 89 -3.35 -4.17 -13.99
CA GLU A 89 -4.21 -4.58 -15.11
C GLU A 89 -5.70 -4.41 -14.79
N GLU A 90 -6.08 -4.53 -13.52
CA GLU A 90 -7.45 -4.42 -13.08
C GLU A 90 -7.86 -2.97 -12.76
N ASP A 91 -9.18 -2.73 -12.76
CA ASP A 91 -9.72 -1.42 -12.42
C ASP A 91 -9.58 -1.16 -10.91
N LEU A 92 -8.80 -0.13 -10.59
CA LEU A 92 -8.56 0.32 -9.23
C LEU A 92 -9.71 1.20 -8.70
N LEU A 93 -10.52 1.81 -9.58
CA LEU A 93 -11.54 2.79 -9.19
C LEU A 93 -12.60 2.25 -8.20
N PRO A 94 -13.12 1.02 -8.34
CA PRO A 94 -14.07 0.46 -7.36
C PRO A 94 -13.49 0.35 -5.95
N HIS A 95 -12.20 0.00 -5.86
CA HIS A 95 -11.48 -0.11 -4.59
C HIS A 95 -11.27 1.25 -3.94
N ILE A 96 -10.97 2.27 -4.74
CA ILE A 96 -10.84 3.66 -4.27
C ILE A 96 -12.19 4.21 -3.82
N ALA A 97 -13.25 3.96 -4.59
CA ALA A 97 -14.60 4.43 -4.28
C ALA A 97 -15.16 3.85 -2.97
N ALA A 98 -14.66 2.68 -2.55
CA ALA A 98 -15.01 2.06 -1.27
C ALA A 98 -14.33 2.70 -0.04
N LEU A 99 -13.44 3.67 -0.21
CA LEU A 99 -12.72 4.33 0.88
C LEU A 99 -13.49 5.57 1.37
N PRO A 100 -14.12 5.53 2.56
CA PRO A 100 -15.13 6.52 2.96
C PRO A 100 -14.55 7.90 3.33
N HIS A 101 -13.26 7.97 3.65
CA HIS A 101 -12.61 9.19 4.17
C HIS A 101 -11.48 9.70 3.27
N LEU A 102 -11.36 9.14 2.06
CA LEU A 102 -10.28 9.50 1.15
C LEU A 102 -10.48 10.93 0.62
N GLY A 103 -9.65 11.87 1.10
CA GLY A 103 -9.67 13.26 0.65
C GLY A 103 -8.54 13.62 -0.31
N ARG A 104 -7.47 12.81 -0.36
CA ARG A 104 -6.32 13.02 -1.24
C ARG A 104 -5.97 11.74 -1.99
N LEU A 105 -5.95 11.86 -3.32
CA LEU A 105 -5.57 10.79 -4.22
C LEU A 105 -4.46 11.27 -5.14
N ALA A 106 -3.36 10.51 -5.21
CA ALA A 106 -2.29 10.72 -6.17
C ALA A 106 -2.00 9.41 -6.91
N LEU A 107 -2.16 9.43 -8.23
CA LEU A 107 -1.97 8.27 -9.10
C LEU A 107 -0.95 8.65 -10.18
N THR A 108 0.13 7.89 -10.31
CA THR A 108 1.17 8.14 -11.32
C THR A 108 1.58 6.83 -11.97
N ASN A 109 1.35 6.70 -13.28
CA ASN A 109 1.67 5.47 -14.05
C ASN A 109 1.12 4.20 -13.40
N VAL A 110 -0.12 4.26 -12.90
CA VAL A 110 -0.74 3.20 -12.09
C VAL A 110 -1.45 2.14 -12.90
N TYR A 111 -1.96 2.48 -14.08
CA TYR A 111 -2.76 1.61 -14.92
C TYR A 111 -2.06 1.43 -16.26
N ILE A 112 -1.98 0.19 -16.75
CA ILE A 112 -1.37 -0.11 -18.06
C ILE A 112 -2.37 -0.18 -19.21
N GLY A 113 -3.68 -0.23 -18.93
CA GLY A 113 -4.69 -0.37 -19.97
C GLY A 113 -4.75 -1.79 -20.54
N LYS A 114 -5.96 -2.25 -20.84
CA LYS A 114 -6.20 -3.26 -21.88
C LYS A 114 -6.89 -2.58 -23.04
#